data_AF-A0AAV5G3G1-F1
#
_entry.id   AF-A0AAV5G3G1-F1
#
_cell.length_a   1.000
_cell.length_b   1.000
_cell.length_c   1.000
_cell.angle_alpha   90.00
_cell.angle_beta   90.00
_cell.angle_gamma   90.00
#
_symmetry.space_group_name_H-M   'P 1'
#
loop_
_entity.id
_entity.type
_entity.pdbx_description
1 polymer ?
#
loop_
_entity_poly.entity_id
_entity_poly.type
_entity_poly.pdbx_seq_one_letter_code
_entity_poly.pdbx_strand_id
1 'polypeptide(L)'
;MELQGILRKLNSPNSFVHGVASTAAITGLALVDPRKLTTGSRLAYRGAVAGLNAWIMHASLRPIDEDFDLIGPVGRAAITTGSAGTAFGFTEVGEALDARLHDKIKRAGARRPRLWLAAGEGAVAATAWWLGRRIDNAADANVEEFGKFGEFGTEAPVRTMPVRTLHEVPDDLWAIMTAMLEATDEFGSPQLREQLAASSVYHWNGAEPDFNAGQFHVPNHIPRLVPGNYRFPVIGQFTAFGDLTFTIQFFVDDGYLGSVHIESTDDWTDEQQLRWDSICEDIPERDLIPSPDHVELLIETNTGYQPV
;
A
#
# COMPACT_ATOMS: atom_id res chain seq x y z
N MET A 1 22.55 -25.68 -1.40
CA MET A 1 21.84 -24.77 -2.33
C MET A 1 20.34 -25.03 -2.40
N GLU A 2 19.86 -26.28 -2.55
CA GLU A 2 18.41 -26.54 -2.68
C GLU A 2 17.55 -26.15 -1.44
N LEU A 3 18.05 -26.41 -0.23
CA LEU A 3 17.34 -26.10 1.03
C LEU A 3 17.06 -24.60 1.20
N GLN A 4 18.02 -23.73 0.87
CA GLN A 4 17.85 -22.28 0.94
C GLN A 4 16.80 -21.79 -0.07
N GLY A 5 16.77 -22.38 -1.26
CA GLY A 5 15.75 -22.08 -2.28
C GLY A 5 14.34 -22.48 -1.84
N ILE A 6 14.19 -23.63 -1.19
CA ILE A 6 12.90 -24.10 -0.66
C ILE A 6 12.44 -23.20 0.49
N LEU A 7 13.33 -22.86 1.43
CA LEU A 7 13.00 -21.97 2.54
C LEU A 7 12.63 -20.56 2.07
N ARG A 8 13.28 -20.06 1.02
CA ARG A 8 12.91 -18.79 0.39
C ARG A 8 11.53 -18.86 -0.25
N LYS A 9 11.22 -19.94 -0.97
CA LYS A 9 9.88 -20.17 -1.56
C LYS A 9 8.80 -20.35 -0.49
N LEU A 10 9.10 -21.04 0.60
CA LEU A 10 8.19 -21.25 1.72
C LEU A 10 7.84 -19.93 2.42
N ASN A 11 8.78 -18.98 2.47
CA ASN A 11 8.58 -17.65 3.06
C ASN A 11 8.22 -16.57 2.04
N SER A 12 7.81 -16.94 0.82
CA SER A 12 7.36 -16.01 -0.21
C SER A 12 5.86 -16.18 -0.41
N PRO A 13 5.02 -15.17 -0.08
CA PRO A 13 3.57 -15.30 -0.09
C PRO A 13 3.02 -15.64 -1.50
N ASN A 14 3.70 -15.13 -2.54
CA ASN A 14 3.38 -15.39 -3.94
C ASN A 14 3.87 -16.75 -4.46
N SER A 15 4.58 -17.52 -3.65
CA SER A 15 5.01 -18.87 -4.04
C SER A 15 3.89 -19.89 -3.89
N PHE A 16 3.81 -20.82 -4.84
CA PHE A 16 2.96 -22.00 -4.73
C PHE A 16 3.30 -22.84 -3.49
N VAL A 17 4.59 -22.92 -3.12
CA VAL A 17 5.04 -23.69 -1.94
C VAL A 17 4.47 -23.08 -0.65
N HIS A 18 4.49 -21.75 -0.54
CA HIS A 18 3.89 -21.06 0.59
C HIS A 18 2.38 -21.30 0.66
N GLY A 19 1.66 -21.11 -0.45
CA GLY A 19 0.21 -21.32 -0.51
C GLY A 19 -0.22 -22.72 -0.10
N VAL A 20 0.48 -23.75 -0.59
CA VAL A 20 0.22 -25.14 -0.20
C VAL A 20 0.53 -25.36 1.28
N ALA A 21 1.68 -24.85 1.78
CA ALA A 21 2.08 -25.05 3.15
C ALA A 21 1.17 -24.34 4.16
N SER A 22 0.78 -23.09 3.89
CA SER A 22 -0.12 -22.32 4.75
C SER A 22 -1.53 -22.92 4.74
N THR A 23 -2.06 -23.29 3.57
CA THR A 23 -3.36 -23.99 3.45
C THR A 23 -3.35 -25.31 4.20
N ALA A 24 -2.29 -26.11 4.06
CA ALA A 24 -2.16 -27.39 4.76
C ALA A 24 -2.06 -27.21 6.27
N ALA A 25 -1.32 -26.19 6.74
CA ALA A 25 -1.21 -25.87 8.16
C ALA A 25 -2.56 -25.42 8.75
N ILE A 26 -3.28 -24.53 8.07
CA ILE A 26 -4.62 -24.07 8.47
C ILE A 26 -5.58 -25.26 8.54
N THR A 27 -5.64 -26.06 7.46
CA THR A 27 -6.49 -27.26 7.39
C THR A 27 -6.13 -28.27 8.48
N GLY A 28 -4.84 -28.47 8.76
CA GLY A 28 -4.35 -29.38 9.79
C GLY A 28 -4.78 -28.95 11.20
N LEU A 29 -4.67 -27.66 11.52
CA LEU A 29 -5.17 -27.11 12.79
C LEU A 29 -6.70 -27.23 12.89
N ALA A 30 -7.40 -27.00 11.78
CA ALA A 30 -8.85 -27.16 11.66
C ALA A 30 -9.33 -28.62 11.85
N LEU A 31 -8.43 -29.62 11.86
CA LEU A 31 -8.78 -30.99 12.22
C LEU A 31 -8.78 -31.24 13.74
N VAL A 32 -8.13 -30.38 14.52
CA VAL A 32 -8.00 -30.53 15.98
C VAL A 32 -9.22 -29.97 16.68
N ASP A 33 -10.00 -30.77 17.42
CA ASP A 33 -11.12 -30.26 18.24
C ASP A 33 -10.58 -29.71 19.58
N PRO A 34 -10.56 -28.38 19.80
CA PRO A 34 -9.95 -27.79 20.99
C PRO A 34 -10.68 -28.16 22.29
N ARG A 35 -11.96 -28.58 22.22
CA ARG A 35 -12.76 -28.97 23.41
C ARG A 35 -12.31 -30.30 24.02
N LYS A 36 -11.58 -31.11 23.26
CA LYS A 36 -11.06 -32.42 23.71
C LYS A 36 -9.64 -32.34 24.26
N LEU A 37 -9.02 -31.16 24.19
CA LEU A 37 -7.65 -30.94 24.63
C LEU A 37 -7.59 -30.71 26.14
N THR A 38 -6.54 -31.22 26.78
CA THR A 38 -6.18 -30.84 28.15
C THR A 38 -5.68 -29.38 28.18
N THR A 39 -5.58 -28.78 29.36
CA THR A 39 -5.12 -27.39 29.51
C THR A 39 -3.77 -27.13 28.83
N GLY A 40 -2.80 -28.05 28.99
CA GLY A 40 -1.48 -27.94 28.35
C GLY A 40 -1.54 -28.09 26.83
N SER A 41 -2.30 -29.08 26.33
CA SER A 41 -2.47 -29.28 24.88
C SER A 41 -3.23 -28.13 24.23
N ARG A 42 -4.17 -27.51 24.94
CA ARG A 42 -4.91 -26.33 24.48
C ARG A 42 -4.00 -25.10 24.40
N LEU A 43 -3.12 -24.91 25.38
CA LEU A 43 -2.10 -23.86 25.32
C LEU A 43 -1.17 -24.06 24.11
N ALA A 44 -0.72 -25.29 23.86
CA ALA A 44 0.10 -25.62 22.70
C ALA A 44 -0.63 -25.35 21.38
N TYR A 45 -1.93 -25.71 21.29
CA TYR A 45 -2.77 -25.41 20.14
C TYR A 45 -2.90 -23.89 19.90
N ARG A 46 -3.18 -23.11 20.94
CA ARG A 46 -3.25 -21.64 20.85
C ARG A 46 -1.92 -21.03 20.40
N GLY A 47 -0.80 -21.56 20.91
CA GLY A 47 0.54 -21.19 20.47
C GLY A 47 0.79 -21.53 18.99
N ALA A 48 0.33 -22.68 18.51
CA ALA A 48 0.45 -23.07 17.10
C ALA A 48 -0.37 -22.15 16.18
N VAL A 49 -1.59 -21.78 16.57
CA VAL A 49 -2.42 -20.81 15.84
C VAL A 49 -1.75 -19.42 15.80
N ALA A 50 -1.21 -18.95 16.93
CA ALA A 50 -0.50 -17.69 17.00
C ALA A 50 0.77 -17.68 16.14
N GLY A 51 1.57 -18.76 16.20
CA GLY A 51 2.78 -18.92 15.40
C GLY A 51 2.50 -19.01 13.91
N LEU A 52 1.42 -19.69 13.50
CA LEU A 52 1.00 -19.75 12.10
C LEU A 52 0.59 -18.37 11.58
N ASN A 53 -0.20 -17.60 12.34
CA ASN A 53 -0.55 -16.23 11.97
C ASN A 53 0.68 -15.33 11.87
N ALA A 54 1.59 -15.42 12.84
CA ALA A 54 2.85 -14.68 12.83
C ALA A 54 3.69 -15.02 11.61
N TRP A 55 3.79 -16.30 11.25
CA TRP A 55 4.56 -16.73 10.08
C TRP A 55 3.95 -16.22 8.76
N ILE A 56 2.63 -16.33 8.59
CA ILE A 56 1.93 -15.80 7.40
C ILE A 56 2.14 -14.29 7.30
N MET A 57 1.91 -13.56 8.40
CA MET A 57 2.11 -12.10 8.46
C MET A 57 3.56 -11.73 8.13
N HIS A 58 4.53 -12.41 8.74
CA HIS A 58 5.94 -12.15 8.50
C HIS A 58 6.34 -12.38 7.04
N ALA A 59 5.80 -13.43 6.40
CA ALA A 59 6.03 -13.71 4.99
C ALA A 59 5.43 -12.61 4.10
N SER A 60 4.22 -12.12 4.42
CA SER A 60 3.57 -11.02 3.70
C SER A 60 4.28 -9.68 3.82
N LEU A 61 4.97 -9.42 4.93
CA LEU A 61 5.69 -8.16 5.17
C LEU A 61 7.14 -8.17 4.68
N ARG A 62 7.58 -9.26 4.02
CA ARG A 62 8.93 -9.29 3.47
C ARG A 62 9.05 -8.30 2.31
N PRO A 63 10.10 -7.47 2.30
CA PRO A 63 10.30 -6.55 1.21
C PRO A 63 10.58 -7.32 -0.08
N ILE A 64 10.07 -6.80 -1.19
CA ILE A 64 10.30 -7.36 -2.53
C ILE A 64 11.76 -7.08 -2.95
N ASP A 65 12.32 -5.96 -2.49
CA ASP A 65 13.71 -5.55 -2.67
C ASP A 65 14.35 -5.16 -1.32
N GLU A 66 15.56 -5.64 -1.04
CA GLU A 66 16.27 -5.37 0.23
C GLU A 66 16.65 -3.90 0.38
N ASP A 67 16.79 -3.17 -0.73
CA ASP A 67 17.10 -1.74 -0.73
C ASP A 67 15.89 -0.85 -0.34
N PHE A 68 14.68 -1.42 -0.26
CA PHE A 68 13.47 -0.69 0.10
C PHE A 68 12.60 -1.44 1.13
N ASP A 69 13.04 -1.40 2.40
CA ASP A 69 12.31 -1.94 3.55
C ASP A 69 11.63 -0.82 4.37
N LEU A 70 10.48 -0.33 3.89
CA LEU A 70 9.71 0.77 4.52
C LEU A 70 9.35 0.49 5.99
N ILE A 71 9.11 -0.78 6.32
CA ILE A 71 8.72 -1.22 7.67
C ILE A 71 9.96 -1.44 8.55
N GLY A 72 11.10 -1.72 7.92
CA GLY A 72 12.34 -2.09 8.57
C GLY A 72 12.25 -3.42 9.32
N PRO A 73 13.39 -3.97 9.76
CA PRO A 73 13.43 -5.23 10.50
C PRO A 73 12.70 -5.14 11.86
N VAL A 74 12.78 -3.98 12.54
CA VAL A 74 12.15 -3.77 13.85
C VAL A 74 10.63 -3.61 13.72
N GLY A 75 10.15 -2.80 12.78
CA GLY A 75 8.71 -2.64 12.56
C GLY A 75 8.06 -3.95 12.13
N ARG A 76 8.73 -4.73 11.26
CA ARG A 76 8.22 -6.03 10.82
C ARG A 76 8.15 -7.02 11.98
N ALA A 77 9.16 -7.03 12.85
CA ALA A 77 9.12 -7.82 14.08
C ALA A 77 7.95 -7.39 14.99
N ALA A 78 7.75 -6.09 15.18
CA ALA A 78 6.66 -5.55 15.99
C ALA A 78 5.28 -5.93 15.46
N ILE A 79 5.02 -5.78 14.15
CA ILE A 79 3.74 -6.16 13.53
C ILE A 79 3.55 -7.67 13.58
N THR A 80 4.59 -8.45 13.29
CA THR A 80 4.57 -9.92 13.37
C THR A 80 4.20 -10.37 14.79
N THR A 81 4.88 -9.85 15.82
CA THR A 81 4.60 -10.17 17.22
C THR A 81 3.22 -9.68 17.65
N GLY A 82 2.80 -8.49 17.22
CA GLY A 82 1.45 -7.97 17.48
C GLY A 82 0.35 -8.83 16.88
N SER A 83 0.56 -9.35 15.67
CA SER A 83 -0.37 -10.31 15.03
C SER A 83 -0.46 -11.63 15.80
N ALA A 84 0.68 -12.14 16.29
CA ALA A 84 0.75 -13.34 17.11
C ALA A 84 0.00 -13.15 18.44
N GLY A 85 0.24 -12.02 19.11
CA GLY A 85 -0.40 -11.64 20.36
C GLY A 85 -1.91 -11.47 20.22
N THR A 86 -2.34 -10.79 19.16
CA THR A 86 -3.77 -10.65 18.80
C THR A 86 -4.40 -12.02 18.57
N ALA A 87 -3.81 -12.84 17.70
CA ALA A 87 -4.32 -14.19 17.43
C ALA A 87 -4.42 -15.02 18.73
N PHE A 88 -3.40 -14.95 19.59
CA PHE A 88 -3.37 -15.64 20.87
C PHE A 88 -4.46 -15.12 21.85
N GLY A 89 -4.62 -13.80 21.96
CA GLY A 89 -5.59 -13.16 22.85
C GLY A 89 -7.05 -13.42 22.44
N PHE A 90 -7.33 -13.56 21.15
CA PHE A 90 -8.67 -13.85 20.64
C PHE A 90 -9.00 -15.35 20.51
N THR A 91 -8.11 -16.24 20.94
CA THR A 91 -8.30 -17.69 20.81
C THR A 91 -9.58 -18.20 21.47
N GLU A 92 -9.98 -17.64 22.62
CA GLU A 92 -11.20 -18.08 23.32
C GLU A 92 -12.48 -17.77 22.54
N VAL A 93 -12.52 -16.59 21.91
CA VAL A 93 -13.62 -16.19 21.03
C VAL A 93 -13.65 -17.10 19.80
N GLY A 94 -12.48 -17.37 19.21
CA GLY A 94 -12.32 -18.29 18.08
C GLY A 94 -12.78 -19.71 18.41
N GLU A 95 -12.37 -20.26 19.56
CA GLU A 95 -12.77 -21.59 20.03
C GLU A 95 -14.29 -21.67 20.30
N ALA A 96 -14.90 -20.61 20.81
CA ALA A 96 -16.35 -20.55 21.02
C ALA A 96 -17.12 -20.51 19.67
N LEU A 97 -16.61 -19.77 18.70
CA LEU A 97 -17.16 -19.72 17.34
C LEU A 97 -17.02 -21.08 16.65
N ASP A 98 -15.84 -21.70 16.71
CA ASP A 98 -15.55 -23.03 16.18
C ASP A 98 -16.53 -24.08 16.74
N ALA A 99 -16.73 -24.09 18.06
CA ALA A 99 -17.68 -24.98 18.71
C ALA A 99 -19.12 -24.77 18.18
N ARG A 100 -19.54 -23.51 18.01
CA ARG A 100 -20.87 -23.19 17.45
C ARG A 100 -21.03 -23.66 16.01
N LEU A 101 -20.02 -23.51 15.16
CA LEU A 101 -20.08 -24.01 13.78
C LEU A 101 -20.05 -25.54 13.76
N HIS A 102 -19.19 -26.17 14.55
CA HIS A 102 -19.16 -27.63 14.70
C HIS A 102 -20.54 -28.18 15.06
N ASP A 103 -21.19 -27.58 16.05
CA ASP A 103 -22.50 -28.03 16.52
C ASP A 103 -23.62 -27.72 15.52
N LYS A 104 -23.53 -26.65 14.73
CA LYS A 104 -24.43 -26.42 13.58
C LYS A 104 -24.27 -27.50 12.51
N ILE A 105 -23.04 -27.83 12.12
CA ILE A 105 -22.76 -28.86 11.11
C ILE A 105 -23.20 -30.25 11.60
N LYS A 106 -22.98 -30.54 12.89
CA LYS A 106 -23.48 -31.77 13.51
C LYS A 106 -25.01 -31.83 13.49
N ARG A 107 -25.69 -30.73 13.83
CA ARG A 107 -27.17 -30.64 13.78
C ARG A 107 -27.73 -30.77 12.36
N ALA A 108 -26.97 -30.36 11.34
CA ALA A 108 -27.31 -30.59 9.94
C ALA A 108 -27.14 -32.06 9.47
N GLY A 109 -26.77 -32.97 10.37
CA GLY A 109 -26.69 -34.42 10.07
C GLY A 109 -25.34 -34.91 9.56
N ALA A 110 -24.29 -34.08 9.60
CA ALA A 110 -22.96 -34.49 9.14
C ALA A 110 -22.36 -35.59 10.04
N ARG A 111 -21.96 -36.72 9.44
CA ARG A 111 -21.32 -37.84 10.14
C ARG A 111 -19.93 -37.52 10.68
N ARG A 112 -19.22 -36.58 10.04
CA ARG A 112 -17.86 -36.14 10.43
C ARG A 112 -17.77 -34.60 10.42
N PRO A 113 -18.37 -33.90 11.39
CA PRO A 113 -18.44 -32.43 11.38
C PRO A 113 -17.07 -31.74 11.31
N ARG A 114 -16.05 -32.30 11.97
CA ARG A 114 -14.69 -31.74 11.95
C ARG A 114 -14.02 -31.81 10.58
N LEU A 115 -14.28 -32.85 9.78
CA LEU A 115 -13.77 -32.91 8.41
C LEU A 115 -14.41 -31.85 7.52
N TRP A 116 -15.70 -31.57 7.72
CA TRP A 116 -16.40 -30.51 7.00
C TRP A 116 -15.89 -29.12 7.37
N LEU A 117 -15.61 -28.89 8.65
CA LEU A 117 -14.95 -27.65 9.11
C LEU A 117 -13.57 -27.49 8.47
N ALA A 118 -12.72 -28.52 8.58
CA ALA A 118 -11.38 -28.48 8.01
C ALA A 118 -11.40 -28.29 6.49
N ALA A 119 -12.32 -28.94 5.78
CA ALA A 119 -12.49 -28.74 4.35
C ALA A 119 -12.94 -27.31 4.03
N GLY A 120 -13.86 -26.74 4.82
CA GLY A 120 -14.32 -25.37 4.66
C GLY A 120 -13.19 -24.35 4.91
N GLU A 121 -12.46 -24.48 6.02
CA GLU A 121 -11.32 -23.62 6.34
C GLU A 121 -10.19 -23.75 5.32
N GLY A 122 -9.88 -24.97 4.88
CA GLY A 122 -8.92 -25.22 3.81
C GLY A 122 -9.32 -24.60 2.49
N ALA A 123 -10.60 -24.69 2.11
CA ALA A 123 -11.12 -24.05 0.90
C ALA A 123 -11.05 -22.53 1.00
N VAL A 124 -11.41 -21.95 2.14
CA VAL A 124 -11.30 -20.49 2.39
C VAL A 124 -9.84 -20.06 2.36
N ALA A 125 -8.93 -20.78 3.01
CA ALA A 125 -7.50 -20.46 3.01
C ALA A 125 -6.89 -20.54 1.60
N ALA A 126 -7.19 -21.59 0.85
CA ALA A 126 -6.72 -21.74 -0.53
C ALA A 126 -7.28 -20.63 -1.43
N THR A 127 -8.56 -20.29 -1.25
CA THR A 127 -9.22 -19.22 -2.00
C THR A 127 -8.66 -17.86 -1.63
N ALA A 128 -8.43 -17.58 -0.35
CA ALA A 128 -7.83 -16.33 0.13
C ALA A 128 -6.39 -16.18 -0.35
N TRP A 129 -5.58 -17.24 -0.32
CA TRP A 129 -4.24 -17.22 -0.89
C TRP A 129 -4.27 -17.00 -2.41
N TRP A 130 -5.15 -17.72 -3.11
CA TRP A 130 -5.30 -17.57 -4.57
C TRP A 130 -5.82 -16.19 -4.96
N LEU A 131 -6.76 -15.63 -4.19
CA LEU A 131 -7.28 -14.26 -4.35
C LEU A 131 -6.21 -13.23 -4.03
N GLY A 132 -5.45 -13.38 -2.94
CA GLY A 132 -4.34 -12.49 -2.61
C GLY A 132 -3.30 -12.50 -3.73
N ARG A 133 -2.94 -13.68 -4.22
CA ARG A 133 -2.09 -13.82 -5.41
C ARG A 133 -2.75 -13.19 -6.64
N ARG A 134 -4.06 -13.33 -6.85
CA ARG A 134 -4.77 -12.72 -7.98
C ARG A 134 -4.86 -11.21 -7.85
N ILE A 135 -5.00 -10.64 -6.66
CA ILE A 135 -5.08 -9.21 -6.39
C ILE A 135 -3.69 -8.60 -6.49
N ASP A 136 -2.64 -9.27 -6.01
CA ASP A 136 -1.26 -8.84 -6.29
C ASP A 136 -1.00 -8.94 -7.79
N ASN A 137 -1.33 -10.07 -8.43
CA ASN A 137 -1.20 -10.23 -9.88
C ASN A 137 -2.23 -9.41 -10.69
N ALA A 138 -3.27 -8.81 -10.10
CA ALA A 138 -4.30 -8.00 -10.77
C ALA A 138 -4.18 -6.52 -10.41
N ALA A 139 -3.49 -6.16 -9.33
CA ALA A 139 -2.78 -4.91 -9.26
C ALA A 139 -1.70 -4.92 -10.37
N ASP A 140 -1.02 -6.06 -10.57
CA ASP A 140 -0.13 -6.25 -11.72
C ASP A 140 -0.90 -6.37 -13.08
N ALA A 141 -2.15 -6.86 -13.11
CA ALA A 141 -2.92 -7.06 -14.36
C ALA A 141 -3.96 -5.97 -14.69
N ASN A 142 -4.36 -5.12 -13.75
CA ASN A 142 -5.07 -3.86 -14.05
C ASN A 142 -4.09 -2.84 -14.66
N VAL A 143 -2.79 -3.01 -14.40
CA VAL A 143 -1.71 -2.41 -15.21
C VAL A 143 -1.64 -3.06 -16.62
N GLU A 144 -2.04 -4.33 -16.77
CA GLU A 144 -2.09 -5.07 -18.06
C GLU A 144 -3.39 -4.79 -18.87
N GLU A 145 -4.49 -4.35 -18.25
CA GLU A 145 -5.77 -4.06 -18.93
C GLU A 145 -5.85 -2.63 -19.50
N PHE A 146 -5.16 -1.65 -18.89
CA PHE A 146 -4.89 -0.35 -19.53
C PHE A 146 -4.04 -0.49 -20.81
N GLY A 147 -3.34 -1.62 -21.00
CA GLY A 147 -2.59 -1.94 -22.22
C GLY A 147 -3.40 -2.59 -23.35
N LYS A 148 -4.70 -2.87 -23.19
CA LYS A 148 -5.49 -3.63 -24.19
C LYS A 148 -6.38 -2.79 -25.11
N PHE A 149 -6.41 -1.48 -24.98
CA PHE A 149 -7.05 -0.60 -25.97
C PHE A 149 -6.12 -0.18 -27.12
N GLY A 150 -4.87 -0.69 -27.15
CA GLY A 150 -3.91 -0.52 -28.25
C GLY A 150 -3.84 -1.72 -29.19
N GLU A 151 -4.86 -1.85 -30.05
CA GLU A 151 -4.81 -2.29 -31.45
C GLU A 151 -4.12 -3.61 -31.91
N PHE A 152 -4.83 -4.29 -32.81
CA PHE A 152 -4.40 -5.32 -33.75
C PHE A 152 -2.89 -5.38 -34.06
N GLY A 153 -2.21 -6.45 -33.67
CA GLY A 153 -0.86 -6.72 -34.15
C GLY A 153 -0.19 -7.88 -33.44
N THR A 154 0.34 -8.81 -34.21
CA THR A 154 1.13 -9.98 -33.78
C THR A 154 2.41 -9.60 -33.02
N GLU A 155 2.83 -10.53 -32.14
CA GLU A 155 4.06 -10.57 -31.32
C GLU A 155 3.92 -9.99 -29.89
N ALA A 156 3.83 -10.90 -28.92
CA ALA A 156 3.77 -10.60 -27.49
C ALA A 156 5.08 -9.94 -27.01
N PRO A 157 5.04 -8.76 -26.35
CA PRO A 157 6.23 -8.18 -25.76
C PRO A 157 6.61 -8.90 -24.47
N VAL A 158 7.92 -9.01 -24.26
CA VAL A 158 8.55 -9.59 -23.08
C VAL A 158 8.15 -8.79 -21.83
N ARG A 159 7.75 -9.50 -20.78
CA ARG A 159 7.50 -8.95 -19.43
C ARG A 159 8.69 -8.15 -18.93
N THR A 160 8.57 -6.83 -18.91
CA THR A 160 9.48 -5.95 -18.16
C THR A 160 8.67 -5.44 -16.97
N MET A 161 9.10 -5.73 -15.74
CA MET A 161 8.46 -5.14 -14.55
C MET A 161 8.61 -3.62 -14.60
N PRO A 162 7.71 -2.83 -13.97
CA PRO A 162 7.96 -1.42 -13.75
C PRO A 162 9.29 -1.21 -13.07
N VAL A 163 10.26 -0.78 -13.87
CA VAL A 163 11.52 -0.30 -13.34
C VAL A 163 11.16 1.02 -12.67
N ARG A 164 11.17 1.01 -11.35
CA ARG A 164 11.06 2.23 -10.55
C ARG A 164 12.41 2.93 -10.64
N THR A 165 12.47 4.02 -11.37
CA THR A 165 13.68 4.83 -11.51
C THR A 165 13.58 6.06 -10.63
N LEU A 166 14.71 6.47 -10.06
CA LEU A 166 14.82 7.75 -9.38
C LEU A 166 15.27 8.78 -10.41
N HIS A 167 14.53 9.87 -10.49
CA HIS A 167 14.88 11.01 -11.31
C HIS A 167 14.92 12.27 -10.45
N GLU A 168 15.61 13.27 -10.96
CA GLU A 168 15.61 14.60 -10.38
C GLU A 168 14.17 15.16 -10.35
N VAL A 169 13.88 15.98 -9.34
CA VAL A 169 12.63 16.73 -9.29
C VAL A 169 12.64 17.74 -10.45
N PRO A 170 11.58 17.87 -11.27
CA PRO A 170 11.52 18.89 -12.32
C PRO A 170 11.77 20.28 -11.77
N ASP A 171 12.44 21.11 -12.56
CA ASP A 171 12.82 22.48 -12.16
C ASP A 171 11.61 23.30 -11.68
N ASP A 172 10.49 23.27 -12.41
CA ASP A 172 9.29 24.03 -12.07
C ASP A 172 8.64 23.53 -10.78
N LEU A 173 8.55 22.20 -10.59
CA LEU A 173 8.02 21.61 -9.35
C LEU A 173 8.94 21.90 -8.17
N TRP A 174 10.26 21.78 -8.36
CA TRP A 174 11.25 22.11 -7.35
C TRP A 174 11.17 23.57 -6.92
N ALA A 175 11.00 24.49 -7.88
CA ALA A 175 10.85 25.91 -7.63
C ALA A 175 9.54 26.23 -6.89
N ILE A 176 8.42 25.63 -7.29
CA ILE A 176 7.13 25.77 -6.60
C ILE A 176 7.23 25.30 -5.16
N MET A 177 7.76 24.10 -4.94
CA MET A 177 7.90 23.53 -3.58
C MET A 177 8.85 24.34 -2.72
N THR A 178 9.93 24.86 -3.30
CA THR A 178 10.84 25.78 -2.61
C THR A 178 10.09 27.04 -2.17
N ALA A 179 9.30 27.65 -3.05
CA ALA A 179 8.51 28.83 -2.72
C ALA A 179 7.45 28.53 -1.63
N MET A 180 6.77 27.39 -1.71
CA MET A 180 5.83 26.94 -0.67
C MET A 180 6.51 26.74 0.70
N LEU A 181 7.73 26.17 0.72
CA LEU A 181 8.52 25.97 1.93
C LEU A 181 9.17 27.27 2.45
N GLU A 182 9.38 28.26 1.61
CA GLU A 182 9.89 29.59 2.00
C GLU A 182 8.79 30.51 2.53
N ALA A 183 7.53 30.24 2.21
CA ALA A 183 6.37 30.98 2.70
C ALA A 183 6.20 30.95 4.23
N THR A 184 6.81 29.98 4.92
CA THR A 184 6.75 29.87 6.37
C THR A 184 7.99 29.18 6.93
N ASP A 185 8.47 29.60 8.11
CA ASP A 185 9.51 28.87 8.86
C ASP A 185 8.91 27.87 9.87
N GLU A 186 7.58 27.82 9.99
CA GLU A 186 6.87 26.87 10.85
C GLU A 186 6.74 25.49 10.19
N PHE A 187 6.10 24.54 10.89
CA PHE A 187 5.79 23.20 10.37
C PHE A 187 7.00 22.44 9.80
N GLY A 188 8.19 22.69 10.35
CA GLY A 188 9.40 21.98 9.94
C GLY A 188 9.96 22.40 8.58
N SER A 189 9.55 23.55 8.05
CA SER A 189 9.98 24.02 6.72
C SER A 189 11.49 24.09 6.51
N PRO A 190 12.32 24.53 7.49
CA PRO A 190 13.77 24.47 7.32
C PRO A 190 14.30 23.06 7.04
N GLN A 191 13.80 22.06 7.76
CA GLN A 191 14.18 20.65 7.58
C GLN A 191 13.61 20.08 6.27
N LEU A 192 12.39 20.45 5.89
CA LEU A 192 11.80 20.04 4.62
C LEU A 192 12.56 20.61 3.42
N ARG A 193 13.14 21.82 3.53
CA ARG A 193 14.06 22.36 2.50
C ARG A 193 15.32 21.51 2.35
N GLU A 194 15.90 21.05 3.47
CA GLU A 194 17.04 20.11 3.44
C GLU A 194 16.66 18.77 2.79
N GLN A 195 15.46 18.26 3.09
CA GLN A 195 14.95 17.04 2.47
C GLN A 195 14.68 17.21 0.97
N LEU A 196 14.05 18.32 0.55
CA LEU A 196 13.79 18.64 -0.86
C LEU A 196 15.09 18.77 -1.67
N ALA A 197 16.12 19.38 -1.09
CA ALA A 197 17.42 19.54 -1.75
C ALA A 197 18.13 18.20 -2.05
N ALA A 198 17.76 17.14 -1.35
CA ALA A 198 18.34 15.81 -1.51
C ALA A 198 17.33 14.78 -2.04
N SER A 199 16.12 15.22 -2.40
CA SER A 199 15.06 14.32 -2.82
C SER A 199 15.20 13.95 -4.30
N SER A 200 14.51 12.88 -4.67
CA SER A 200 14.30 12.46 -6.05
C SER A 200 12.84 12.06 -6.20
N VAL A 201 12.29 12.11 -7.41
CA VAL A 201 10.92 11.64 -7.66
C VAL A 201 10.95 10.24 -8.25
N TYR A 202 10.10 9.36 -7.74
CA TYR A 202 9.92 8.04 -8.29
C TYR A 202 9.20 8.10 -9.63
N HIS A 203 9.78 7.45 -10.64
CA HIS A 203 9.18 7.26 -11.94
C HIS A 203 8.91 5.77 -12.16
N TRP A 204 7.86 5.46 -12.89
CA TRP A 204 7.48 4.09 -13.20
C TRP A 204 7.65 3.84 -14.70
N ASN A 205 8.26 2.71 -15.07
CA ASN A 205 8.32 2.21 -16.46
C ASN A 205 9.07 3.11 -17.47
N GLY A 206 9.89 4.08 -17.05
CA GLY A 206 10.56 5.00 -17.98
C GLY A 206 9.61 5.88 -18.80
N ALA A 207 8.33 5.93 -18.42
CA ALA A 207 7.37 6.90 -18.91
C ALA A 207 7.69 8.29 -18.34
N GLU A 208 7.24 9.33 -19.04
CA GLU A 208 7.28 10.67 -18.47
C GLU A 208 6.53 10.67 -17.14
N PRO A 209 7.07 11.36 -16.13
CA PRO A 209 6.50 11.38 -14.79
C PRO A 209 5.03 11.84 -14.77
N ASP A 210 4.19 11.05 -14.12
CA ASP A 210 2.84 11.45 -13.73
C ASP A 210 2.92 12.27 -12.44
N PHE A 211 2.99 13.59 -12.58
CA PHE A 211 3.09 14.52 -11.46
C PHE A 211 1.77 14.90 -10.83
N ASN A 212 0.65 14.34 -11.31
CA ASN A 212 -0.64 14.50 -10.65
C ASN A 212 -0.63 13.86 -9.24
N ALA A 213 0.25 12.87 -9.04
CA ALA A 213 0.53 12.23 -7.76
C ALA A 213 2.01 11.78 -7.65
N GLY A 214 2.94 12.74 -7.69
CA GLY A 214 4.38 12.46 -7.59
C GLY A 214 4.78 11.97 -6.19
N GLN A 215 5.63 10.94 -6.10
CA GLN A 215 6.17 10.43 -4.83
C GLN A 215 7.65 10.75 -4.70
N PHE A 216 8.06 11.27 -3.54
CA PHE A 216 9.45 11.59 -3.24
C PHE A 216 10.19 10.41 -2.61
N HIS A 217 11.46 10.30 -2.98
CA HIS A 217 12.47 9.56 -2.26
C HIS A 217 13.37 10.56 -1.53
N VAL A 218 13.39 10.47 -0.19
CA VAL A 218 14.36 11.19 0.63
C VAL A 218 15.36 10.18 1.19
N PRO A 219 16.68 10.38 1.02
CA PRO A 219 17.68 9.49 1.58
C PRO A 219 17.55 9.31 3.10
N ASN A 220 17.56 8.07 3.58
CA ASN A 220 17.30 7.70 4.98
C ASN A 220 18.29 8.27 6.02
N HIS A 221 19.37 8.92 5.61
CA HIS A 221 20.34 9.56 6.51
C HIS A 221 19.95 11.00 6.88
N ILE A 222 18.96 11.59 6.19
CA ILE A 222 18.44 12.92 6.48
C ILE A 222 17.48 12.83 7.67
N PRO A 223 17.53 13.77 8.64
CA PRO A 223 16.65 13.71 9.80
C PRO A 223 15.16 13.74 9.45
N ARG A 224 14.40 12.94 10.20
CA ARG A 224 12.93 12.91 10.12
C ARG A 224 12.30 14.06 10.88
N LEU A 225 11.15 14.51 10.39
CA LEU A 225 10.31 15.50 11.05
C LEU A 225 9.37 14.88 12.09
N VAL A 226 8.98 15.70 13.07
CA VAL A 226 7.90 15.39 14.02
C VAL A 226 6.97 16.62 14.09
N PRO A 227 5.66 16.49 13.86
CA PRO A 227 4.90 15.25 13.58
C PRO A 227 5.27 14.62 12.24
N GLY A 228 5.23 13.30 12.17
CA GLY A 228 5.69 12.55 11.00
C GLY A 228 4.67 12.41 9.87
N ASN A 229 3.39 12.74 10.11
CA ASN A 229 2.35 12.62 9.08
C ASN A 229 1.43 13.83 9.14
N TYR A 230 1.41 14.63 8.08
CA TYR A 230 0.51 15.79 7.94
C TYR A 230 0.53 16.32 6.50
N ARG A 231 -0.54 17.02 6.11
CA ARG A 231 -0.56 17.87 4.92
C ARG A 231 0.14 19.18 5.24
N PHE A 232 1.10 19.60 4.42
CA PHE A 232 1.75 20.89 4.61
C PHE A 232 0.74 22.04 4.42
N PRO A 233 0.73 23.08 5.29
CA PRO A 233 -0.36 24.05 5.32
C PRO A 233 -0.29 25.10 4.22
N VAL A 234 0.82 25.21 3.48
CA VAL A 234 0.92 26.08 2.30
C VAL A 234 0.59 25.26 1.06
N ILE A 235 -0.33 25.77 0.25
CA ILE A 235 -0.72 25.22 -1.05
C ILE A 235 -0.36 26.21 -2.16
N GLY A 236 -0.21 25.70 -3.39
CA GLY A 236 -0.13 26.52 -4.59
C GLY A 236 -1.43 26.41 -5.39
N GLN A 237 -2.08 27.51 -5.74
CA GLN A 237 -3.26 27.52 -6.59
C GLN A 237 -2.90 28.09 -7.96
N PHE A 238 -3.39 27.46 -9.04
CA PHE A 238 -3.16 27.94 -10.39
C PHE A 238 -4.34 27.62 -11.31
N THR A 239 -4.39 28.27 -12.46
CA THR A 239 -5.42 28.05 -13.48
C THR A 239 -4.79 27.46 -14.74
N ALA A 240 -5.39 26.41 -15.27
CA ALA A 240 -4.99 25.77 -16.51
C ALA A 240 -6.21 25.44 -17.39
N PHE A 241 -5.96 25.09 -18.65
CA PHE A 241 -7.01 24.67 -19.60
C PHE A 241 -8.20 25.63 -19.70
N GLY A 242 -7.91 26.93 -19.72
CA GLY A 242 -8.90 27.99 -19.70
C GLY A 242 -9.12 28.51 -18.29
N ASP A 243 -10.21 28.10 -17.67
CA ASP A 243 -10.67 28.53 -16.35
C ASP A 243 -10.74 27.39 -15.33
N LEU A 244 -10.06 26.25 -15.58
CA LEU A 244 -9.98 25.17 -14.60
C LEU A 244 -8.91 25.50 -13.56
N THR A 245 -9.33 25.55 -12.30
CA THR A 245 -8.48 25.85 -11.16
C THR A 245 -8.00 24.57 -10.49
N PHE A 246 -6.72 24.53 -10.15
CA PHE A 246 -6.04 23.40 -9.53
C PHE A 246 -5.28 23.84 -8.29
N THR A 247 -5.06 22.88 -7.38
CA THR A 247 -4.28 23.05 -6.15
C THR A 247 -3.12 22.06 -6.12
N ILE A 248 -1.93 22.59 -5.89
CA ILE A 248 -0.71 21.85 -5.59
C ILE A 248 -0.59 21.77 -4.07
N GLN A 249 -0.57 20.56 -3.54
CA GLN A 249 -0.35 20.31 -2.12
C GLN A 249 0.64 19.17 -1.95
N PHE A 250 1.43 19.21 -0.87
CA PHE A 250 2.33 18.10 -0.55
C PHE A 250 2.13 17.59 0.86
N PHE A 251 2.49 16.32 1.03
CA PHE A 251 2.29 15.54 2.23
C PHE A 251 3.64 15.16 2.82
N VAL A 252 3.70 15.20 4.14
CA VAL A 252 4.79 14.62 4.91
C VAL A 252 4.33 13.26 5.39
N ASP A 253 5.11 12.23 5.11
CA ASP A 253 4.86 10.84 5.48
C ASP A 253 6.07 10.25 6.20
N ASP A 254 5.84 9.62 7.36
CA ASP A 254 6.89 9.08 8.25
C ASP A 254 8.05 10.05 8.57
N GLY A 255 7.75 11.36 8.57
CA GLY A 255 8.70 12.43 8.82
C GLY A 255 9.57 12.81 7.62
N TYR A 256 9.24 12.32 6.42
CA TYR A 256 9.88 12.70 5.17
C TYR A 256 8.91 13.42 4.24
N LEU A 257 9.44 14.22 3.32
CA LEU A 257 8.70 14.64 2.13
C LEU A 257 8.17 13.38 1.41
N GLY A 258 6.84 13.24 1.37
CA GLY A 258 6.16 12.02 0.96
C GLY A 258 5.68 12.07 -0.48
N SER A 259 4.67 12.90 -0.73
CA SER A 259 4.07 13.07 -2.06
C SER A 259 3.67 14.51 -2.36
N VAL A 260 3.56 14.83 -3.64
CA VAL A 260 2.91 16.05 -4.16
C VAL A 260 1.74 15.65 -5.02
N HIS A 261 0.63 16.34 -4.82
CA HIS A 261 -0.62 16.08 -5.50
C HIS A 261 -1.08 17.37 -6.19
N ILE A 262 -1.53 17.24 -7.43
CA ILE A 262 -2.20 18.31 -8.16
C ILE A 262 -3.66 17.90 -8.31
N GLU A 263 -4.54 18.59 -7.60
CA GLU A 263 -5.97 18.25 -7.50
C GLU A 263 -6.84 19.40 -8.04
N SER A 264 -8.00 19.08 -8.58
CA SER A 264 -9.03 20.07 -8.90
C SER A 264 -9.52 20.78 -7.64
N THR A 265 -9.83 22.07 -7.73
CA THR A 265 -10.45 22.77 -6.59
C THR A 265 -11.92 22.36 -6.40
N ASP A 266 -12.41 22.46 -5.16
CA ASP A 266 -13.78 22.05 -4.79
C ASP A 266 -14.90 22.93 -5.36
N ASP A 267 -14.57 24.05 -6.02
CA ASP A 267 -15.50 25.08 -6.49
C ASP A 267 -15.86 24.99 -7.98
N TRP A 268 -15.49 23.88 -8.64
CA TRP A 268 -15.83 23.66 -10.04
C TRP A 268 -17.35 23.55 -10.25
N THR A 269 -17.80 24.16 -11.35
CA THR A 269 -19.15 23.96 -11.88
C THR A 269 -19.27 22.61 -12.59
N ASP A 270 -20.49 22.08 -12.71
CA ASP A 270 -20.76 20.84 -13.46
C ASP A 270 -20.23 20.91 -14.91
N GLU A 271 -20.28 22.10 -15.54
CA GLU A 271 -19.73 22.32 -16.89
C GLU A 271 -18.20 22.21 -16.93
N GLN A 272 -17.52 22.74 -15.90
CA GLN A 272 -16.07 22.62 -15.76
C GLN A 272 -15.64 21.17 -15.50
N GLN A 273 -16.40 20.44 -14.66
CA GLN A 273 -16.16 19.02 -14.41
C GLN A 273 -16.30 18.19 -15.70
N LEU A 274 -17.40 18.34 -16.43
CA LEU A 274 -17.63 17.62 -17.69
C LEU A 274 -16.55 17.93 -18.74
N ARG A 275 -16.06 19.18 -18.76
CA ARG A 275 -14.95 19.56 -19.63
C ARG A 275 -13.65 18.91 -19.21
N TRP A 276 -13.35 18.84 -17.91
CA TRP A 276 -12.16 18.15 -17.41
C TRP A 276 -12.20 16.65 -17.74
N ASP A 277 -13.35 16.00 -17.54
CA ASP A 277 -13.55 14.59 -17.88
C ASP A 277 -13.27 14.37 -19.39
N SER A 278 -13.80 15.24 -20.26
CA SER A 278 -13.51 15.19 -21.70
C SER A 278 -12.04 15.42 -22.04
N ILE A 279 -11.35 16.33 -21.33
CA ILE A 279 -9.91 16.57 -21.52
C ILE A 279 -9.10 15.33 -21.12
N CYS A 280 -9.47 14.68 -20.02
CA CYS A 280 -8.82 13.45 -19.53
C CYS A 280 -9.02 12.27 -20.48
N GLU A 281 -10.19 12.18 -21.13
CA GLU A 281 -10.47 11.15 -22.15
C GLU A 281 -9.61 11.33 -23.41
N ASP A 282 -9.36 12.57 -23.82
CA ASP A 282 -8.65 12.88 -25.07
C ASP A 282 -7.11 12.89 -24.92
N ILE A 283 -6.58 13.23 -23.74
CA ILE A 283 -5.13 13.37 -23.51
C ILE A 283 -4.74 12.87 -22.10
N PRO A 284 -4.53 11.56 -21.91
CA PRO A 284 -4.32 10.96 -20.59
C PRO A 284 -2.94 11.23 -19.96
N GLU A 285 -1.96 11.74 -20.71
CA GLU A 285 -0.57 11.93 -20.27
C GLU A 285 -0.16 13.41 -20.45
N ARG A 286 -0.58 14.31 -19.55
CA ARG A 286 -0.02 15.67 -19.51
C ARG A 286 0.64 15.98 -18.19
N ASP A 287 1.82 16.57 -18.31
CA ASP A 287 2.48 17.30 -17.23
C ASP A 287 1.63 18.52 -16.86
N LEU A 288 1.03 18.44 -15.68
CA LEU A 288 0.19 19.49 -15.09
C LEU A 288 1.02 20.50 -14.30
N ILE A 289 2.36 20.34 -14.21
CA ILE A 289 3.22 21.27 -13.48
C ILE A 289 3.15 22.65 -14.18
N PRO A 290 2.64 23.69 -13.48
CA PRO A 290 2.62 25.04 -14.03
C PRO A 290 4.02 25.68 -13.91
N SER A 291 4.22 26.76 -14.66
CA SER A 291 5.33 27.69 -14.35
C SER A 291 5.15 28.25 -12.92
N PRO A 292 6.23 28.36 -12.12
CA PRO A 292 6.16 28.92 -10.77
C PRO A 292 5.52 30.31 -10.70
N ASP A 293 5.71 31.13 -11.73
CA ASP A 293 5.15 32.49 -11.82
C ASP A 293 3.61 32.53 -11.95
N HIS A 294 2.99 31.39 -12.26
CA HIS A 294 1.53 31.26 -12.39
C HIS A 294 0.87 30.63 -11.15
N VAL A 295 1.64 30.39 -10.09
CA VAL A 295 1.15 29.79 -8.85
C VAL A 295 0.96 30.86 -7.78
N GLU A 296 -0.27 31.01 -7.31
CA GLU A 296 -0.60 31.81 -6.13
C GLU A 296 -0.41 30.95 -4.88
N LEU A 297 0.43 31.39 -3.94
CA LEU A 297 0.65 30.68 -2.69
C LEU A 297 -0.41 31.07 -1.66
N LEU A 298 -1.05 30.07 -1.06
CA LEU A 298 -2.02 30.26 0.00
C LEU A 298 -1.63 29.45 1.24
N ILE A 299 -1.77 30.02 2.42
CA ILE A 299 -1.52 29.35 3.71
C ILE A 299 -2.83 29.09 4.46
N GLU A 300 -2.96 27.88 5.00
CA GLU A 300 -4.10 27.46 5.81
C GLU A 300 -4.13 28.22 7.15
N THR A 301 -5.23 28.89 7.43
CA THR A 301 -5.49 29.58 8.71
C THR A 301 -6.78 29.07 9.35
N ASN A 302 -7.05 29.47 10.60
CA ASN A 302 -8.33 29.18 11.27
C ASN A 302 -9.56 29.74 10.55
N THR A 303 -9.37 30.64 9.59
CA THR A 303 -10.44 31.26 8.77
C THR A 303 -10.48 30.74 7.34
N GLY A 304 -9.68 29.73 7.00
CA GLY A 304 -9.49 29.22 5.65
C GLY A 304 -8.14 29.63 5.04
N TYR A 305 -7.97 29.39 3.75
CA TYR A 305 -6.75 29.75 3.02
C TYR A 305 -6.66 31.26 2.79
N GLN A 306 -5.47 31.82 3.00
CA GLN A 306 -5.16 33.24 2.74
C GLN A 306 -3.89 33.36 1.89
N PRO A 307 -3.79 34.37 1.01
CA PRO A 307 -2.57 34.63 0.27
C PRO A 307 -1.38 34.89 1.19
N VAL A 308 -0.21 34.35 0.80
CA VAL A 308 1.09 34.55 1.46
C VAL A 308 1.69 35.91 1.10
#